data_AF-A0A969IE22-F1
#
_entry.id   AF-A0A969IE22-F1
#
_cell.length_a   1.000
_cell.length_b   1.000
_cell.length_c   1.000
_cell.angle_alpha   90.00
_cell.angle_beta   90.00
_cell.angle_gamma   90.00
#
_symmetry.space_group_name_H-M   'P 1'
#
loop_
_entity.id
_entity.type
_entity.pdbx_description
1 polymer ?
#
loop_
_entity_poly.entity_id
_entity_poly.type
_entity_poly.pdbx_seq_one_letter_code
_entity_poly.pdbx_strand_id
1 'polypeptide(L)' 'MVVIALYNLKGGVGKTASCVNLAYLSAQNGHKTLLWDIDPQSSAMFLL' A
#
# COMPACT_ATOMS: atom_id res chain seq x y z
N MET A 1 1.63 0.98 -17.97
CA MET A 1 1.69 1.45 -16.56
C MET A 1 0.36 1.11 -15.92
N VAL A 2 0.36 0.41 -14.78
CA VAL A 2 -0.86 -0.01 -14.06
C VAL A 2 -0.92 0.76 -12.74
N VAL A 3 -2.08 1.31 -12.39
CA VAL A 3 -2.33 2.03 -11.14
C VAL A 3 -3.44 1.31 -10.38
N ILE A 4 -3.20 1.01 -9.11
CA ILE A 4 -4.13 0.28 -8.24
C ILE A 4 -4.36 1.11 -6.98
N ALA A 5 -5.62 1.34 -6.63
CA ALA A 5 -6.01 2.03 -5.40
C ALA A 5 -6.85 1.09 -4.53
N LEU A 6 -6.45 0.92 -3.26
CA LEU A 6 -7.23 0.18 -2.27
C LEU A 6 -7.99 1.17 -1.38
N TYR A 7 -9.32 1.09 -1.45
CA TYR A 7 -10.21 2.00 -0.74
C TYR A 7 -11.25 1.23 0.09
N ASN A 8 -11.53 1.73 1.29
CA ASN A 8 -12.59 1.23 2.18
C ASN A 8 -12.96 2.32 3.19
N LEU A 9 -14.26 2.67 3.25
CA LEU A 9 -14.84 3.66 4.17
C LEU A 9 -14.67 3.29 5.65
N LYS A 10 -14.59 2.00 5.97
CA LYS A 10 -14.39 1.53 7.34
C LYS A 10 -12.92 1.72 7.73
N GLY A 11 -12.69 2.42 8.85
CA GLY A 11 -11.37 2.54 9.48
C GLY A 11 -10.81 1.17 9.90
N GLY A 12 -9.48 1.03 9.83
CA GLY A 12 -8.77 -0.20 10.19
C GLY A 12 -7.50 -0.42 9.38
N VAL A 13 -6.61 -1.27 9.90
CA VAL A 13 -5.26 -1.50 9.34
C VAL A 13 -5.21 -2.32 8.05
N GLY A 14 -6.30 -3.02 7.71
CA GLY A 14 -6.32 -3.99 6.60
C GLY A 14 -6.01 -3.37 5.23
N LYS A 15 -6.51 -2.16 4.95
CA LYS A 15 -6.22 -1.46 3.69
C LYS A 15 -4.72 -1.25 3.50
N THR A 16 -4.09 -0.66 4.52
CA THR A 16 -2.68 -0.32 4.51
C THR A 16 -1.82 -1.58 4.43
N ALA A 17 -2.14 -2.59 5.23
CA ALA A 17 -1.46 -3.89 5.19
C ALA A 17 -1.54 -4.52 3.80
N SER A 18 -2.71 -4.50 3.14
CA SER A 18 -2.87 -5.02 1.79
C SER A 18 -2.09 -4.20 0.75
N CYS A 19 -2.09 -2.87 0.85
CA CYS A 19 -1.30 -1.98 -0.02
C CYS A 19 0.20 -2.31 0.05
N VAL A 20 0.75 -2.42 1.26
CA VAL A 20 2.17 -2.71 1.49
C VAL A 20 2.54 -4.10 0.95
N ASN A 21 1.74 -5.12 1.26
CA ASN A 21 2.02 -6.49 0.79
C ASN A 21 1.92 -6.59 -0.73
N LEU A 22 0.93 -5.95 -1.35
CA LEU A 22 0.77 -5.96 -2.81
C LEU A 22 1.94 -5.24 -3.49
N ALA A 23 2.40 -4.11 -2.94
CA ALA A 23 3.58 -3.42 -3.43
C ALA A 23 4.85 -4.26 -3.29
N TYR A 24 5.03 -4.93 -2.15
CA TYR A 24 6.16 -5.84 -1.91
C TYR A 24 6.19 -7.00 -2.91
N LEU A 25 5.06 -7.71 -3.08
CA LEU A 25 4.97 -8.84 -4.02
C LEU A 25 5.17 -8.38 -5.47
N SER A 26 4.65 -7.21 -5.84
CA SER A 26 4.86 -6.62 -7.17
C SER A 26 6.36 -6.33 -7.43
N ALA A 27 7.04 -5.73 -6.45
CA ALA A 27 8.47 -5.47 -6.53
C ALA A 27 9.31 -6.76 -6.56
N GLN A 28 8.94 -7.75 -5.74
CA GLN A 28 9.58 -9.06 -5.70
C GLN A 28 9.48 -9.79 -7.03
N ASN A 29 8.37 -9.60 -7.76
CA ASN A 29 8.17 -10.13 -9.11
C ASN A 29 8.91 -9.33 -10.22
N GLY A 30 9.77 -8.39 -9.86
CA GLY A 30 10.62 -7.64 -10.80
C GLY A 30 9.98 -6.38 -11.38
N HIS A 31 8.79 -5.98 -10.93
CA HIS A 31 8.16 -4.75 -11.39
C HIS A 31 8.70 -3.53 -10.64
N LYS A 32 9.02 -2.45 -11.37
CA LYS A 32 9.24 -1.14 -10.76
C LYS A 32 7.95 -0.69 -10.10
N THR A 33 7.93 -0.70 -8.76
CA THR A 33 6.74 -0.50 -7.95
C THR A 33 6.88 0.74 -7.09
N LEU A 34 5.86 1.58 -7.08
CA LEU A 34 5.73 2.76 -6.23
C LEU A 34 4.50 2.58 -5.35
N LEU A 35 4.66 2.72 -4.04
CA LEU A 35 3.56 2.76 -3.08
C LEU A 35 3.35 4.21 -2.64
N TRP A 36 2.13 4.71 -2.75
CA TRP A 36 1.75 6.05 -2.31
C TRP A 36 0.79 5.95 -1.13
N ASP A 37 1.20 6.44 0.03
CA ASP A 37 0.31 6.63 1.18
C ASP A 37 -0.29 8.03 1.13
N ILE A 38 -1.61 8.10 1.01
CA ILE A 38 -2.39 9.34 0.99
C ILE A 38 -3.39 9.38 2.16
N ASP A 39 -3.30 8.42 3.09
CA ASP A 39 -4.08 8.44 4.32
C ASP A 39 -3.44 9.43 5.30
N PRO A 40 -4.19 10.39 5.87
CA PRO A 40 -3.69 11.28 6.90
C PRO A 40 -3.06 10.55 8.11
N GLN A 41 -3.46 9.31 8.38
CA GLN A 41 -2.87 8.47 9.44
C GLN A 41 -1.50 7.90 9.07
N SER A 42 -1.13 7.95 7.79
CA SER A 42 0.20 7.59 7.24
C SER A 42 0.74 6.25 7.74
N SER A 43 -0.14 5.26 7.95
CA SER A 43 0.21 4.00 8.60
C SER A 43 1.09 3.10 7.72
N ALA A 44 1.27 3.40 6.42
CA ALA A 44 2.15 2.62 5.55
C ALA A 44 3.63 2.95 5.76
N MET A 45 3.94 4.10 6.39
CA MET A 45 5.29 4.61 6.60
C MET A 45 5.87 4.25 7.96
N PHE A 46 5.19 3.43 8.77
CA PHE A 46 5.71 3.03 10.07
C PHE A 46 6.96 2.14 9.92
N LEU A 47 8.12 2.73 10.19
CA LEU A 47 9.39 2.04 10.32
C LEU A 47 9.69 1.91 11.82
N LEU A 48 9.81 0.66 12.31
CA LEU A 48 10.36 0.38 13.65
C LEU A 48 11.88 0.51 13.64
#